data_AF-A0A1B6IEI2-F1
#
_entry.id   AF-A0A1B6IEI2-F1
#
_cell.length_a   1.000
_cell.length_b   1.000
_cell.length_c   1.000
_cell.angle_alpha   90.00
_cell.angle_beta   90.00
_cell.angle_gamma   90.00
#
_symmetry.space_group_name_H-M   'P 1'
#
loop_
_entity.id
_entity.type
_entity.pdbx_description
1 polymer ?
#
loop_
_entity_poly.entity_id
_entity_poly.type
_entity_poly.pdbx_seq_one_letter_code
_entity_poly.pdbx_strand_id
1 'polypeptide(L)'
;GKAAGWVIPVYNLVTKSLIDKNNCPYTKAVGEFFSGGVQNSAEPFKCLSSGEGDVAFLDYDSAVRQVGGEDKSGEYELLCKDGGRKAFKDYASCNQAVVPPRVLLSSKDLSPVE
;
A
#
# COMPACT_ATOMS: atom_id res chain seq x y z
N GLY A 1 -3.78 5.27 2.02
CA GLY A 1 -3.81 5.57 3.48
C GLY A 1 -2.89 4.65 4.29
N LYS A 2 -2.76 4.81 5.62
CA LYS A 2 -1.81 4.01 6.47
C LYS A 2 -1.89 2.49 6.27
N ALA A 3 -3.10 1.96 6.03
CA ALA A 3 -3.29 0.53 5.74
C ALA A 3 -2.54 0.09 4.47
N ALA A 4 -2.86 0.72 3.33
CA ALA A 4 -2.25 0.38 2.04
C ALA A 4 -0.77 0.75 1.94
N GLY A 5 -0.35 1.88 2.54
CA GLY A 5 1.02 2.40 2.40
C GLY A 5 2.02 1.88 3.42
N TRP A 6 1.58 1.26 4.52
CA TRP A 6 2.48 0.80 5.59
C TRP A 6 2.09 -0.57 6.15
N VAL A 7 0.88 -0.71 6.69
CA VAL A 7 0.50 -1.93 7.44
C VAL A 7 0.52 -3.17 6.54
N ILE A 8 -0.14 -3.12 5.38
CA ILE A 8 -0.24 -4.26 4.45
C ILE A 8 1.14 -4.62 3.85
N PRO A 9 1.92 -3.68 3.29
CA PRO A 9 3.24 -4.01 2.74
C PRO A 9 4.18 -4.62 3.78
N VAL A 10 4.28 -4.01 4.98
CA VAL A 10 5.15 -4.53 6.05
C VAL A 10 4.69 -5.91 6.50
N TYR A 11 3.39 -6.12 6.69
CA TYR A 11 2.84 -7.43 7.01
C TYR A 11 3.18 -8.49 5.94
N ASN A 12 3.06 -8.15 4.66
CA ASN A 12 3.39 -9.06 3.56
C ASN A 12 4.89 -9.41 3.54
N LEU A 13 5.79 -8.45 3.81
CA LEU A 13 7.23 -8.70 3.88
C LEU A 13 7.60 -9.60 5.07
N VAL A 14 6.98 -9.38 6.23
CA VAL A 14 7.21 -10.20 7.43
C VAL A 14 6.68 -11.61 7.25
N THR A 15 5.46 -11.78 6.73
CA THR A 15 4.86 -13.11 6.51
C THR A 15 5.58 -13.92 5.45
N LYS A 16 6.16 -13.26 4.43
CA LYS A 16 7.04 -13.90 3.45
C LYS A 16 8.46 -14.13 3.95
N SER A 17 8.77 -13.80 5.21
CA SER A 17 10.11 -13.92 5.81
C SER A 17 11.20 -13.14 5.06
N LEU A 18 10.81 -12.06 4.37
CA LEU A 18 11.75 -11.11 3.75
C LEU A 18 12.25 -10.07 4.77
N ILE A 19 11.44 -9.80 5.79
CA ILE A 19 11.82 -9.05 6.98
C ILE A 19 11.60 -9.97 8.19
N ASP A 20 12.57 -10.03 9.10
CA ASP A 20 12.43 -10.82 10.34
C ASP A 20 11.36 -10.20 11.25
N LYS A 21 10.41 -11.02 11.70
CA LYS A 21 9.36 -10.67 12.66
C LYS A 21 9.88 -10.15 14.01
N ASN A 22 11.11 -10.52 14.36
CA ASN A 22 11.78 -10.12 15.60
C ASN A 22 12.65 -8.86 15.42
N ASN A 23 12.85 -8.38 14.18
CA ASN A 23 13.60 -7.15 13.91
C ASN A 23 12.74 -5.93 14.21
N CYS A 24 12.55 -5.68 15.50
CA CYS A 24 11.82 -4.54 16.03
C CYS A 24 12.79 -3.40 16.39
N PRO A 25 12.41 -2.13 16.13
CA PRO A 25 11.15 -1.67 15.55
C PRO A 25 11.09 -1.86 14.02
N TYR A 26 9.90 -2.18 13.48
CA TYR A 26 9.74 -2.42 12.03
C TYR A 26 10.12 -1.23 11.14
N THR A 27 10.12 0.00 11.67
CA THR A 27 10.63 1.17 10.95
C THR A 27 12.11 1.05 10.61
N LYS A 28 12.90 0.46 11.51
CA LYS A 28 14.32 0.14 11.28
C LYS A 28 14.45 -0.99 10.26
N ALA A 29 13.74 -2.09 10.47
CA ALA A 29 13.82 -3.26 9.60
C ALA A 29 13.44 -2.95 8.13
N VAL A 30 12.42 -2.13 7.92
CA VAL A 30 12.01 -1.67 6.59
C VAL A 30 13.07 -0.75 5.98
N GLY A 31 13.71 0.10 6.79
CA GLY A 31 14.82 0.96 6.34
C GLY A 31 16.13 0.20 6.05
N GLU A 32 16.31 -0.99 6.61
CA GLU A 32 17.41 -1.90 6.25
C GLU A 32 17.08 -2.73 4.99
N PHE A 33 15.80 -3.03 4.77
CA PHE A 33 15.33 -3.83 3.63
C PHE A 33 15.29 -3.03 2.32
N PHE A 34 14.72 -1.81 2.35
CA PHE A 34 14.69 -0.91 1.20
C PHE A 34 15.88 0.05 1.25
N SER A 35 16.52 0.29 0.11
CA SER A 35 17.65 1.24 -0.02
C SER A 35 17.26 2.70 0.28
N GLY A 36 15.98 3.03 0.15
CA GLY A 36 15.40 4.33 0.45
C GLY A 36 13.88 4.27 0.46
N GLY A 37 13.24 5.32 0.98
CA GLY A 37 11.78 5.38 0.98
C GLY A 37 11.22 6.68 1.55
N VAL A 38 10.00 7.01 1.12
CA VAL A 38 9.26 8.20 1.58
C VAL A 38 8.11 7.75 2.49
N GLN A 39 8.29 7.91 3.80
CA GLN A 39 7.30 7.42 4.79
C GLN A 39 6.01 8.24 4.85
N ASN A 40 6.01 9.49 4.35
CA ASN A 40 4.87 10.41 4.43
C ASN A 40 4.68 11.20 3.12
N SER A 41 4.29 10.51 2.04
CA SER A 41 3.91 11.18 0.79
C SER A 41 2.39 11.27 0.65
N ALA A 42 1.89 12.49 0.38
CA ALA A 42 0.50 12.69 -0.06
C ALA A 42 0.27 12.19 -1.50
N GLU A 43 1.36 12.12 -2.29
CA GLU A 43 1.39 11.68 -3.68
C GLU A 43 2.44 10.58 -3.91
N PRO A 44 2.26 9.35 -3.38
CA PRO A 44 3.22 8.27 -3.60
C PRO A 44 3.39 7.91 -5.09
N PHE A 45 2.36 8.09 -5.93
CA PHE A 45 2.48 7.86 -7.36
C PHE A 45 3.46 8.83 -8.01
N LYS A 46 3.52 10.08 -7.53
CA LYS A 46 4.47 11.07 -8.05
C LYS A 46 5.91 10.62 -7.85
N CYS A 47 6.24 10.10 -6.68
CA CYS A 47 7.57 9.54 -6.35
C CYS A 47 7.94 8.39 -7.31
N LEU A 48 6.98 7.53 -7.66
CA LEU A 48 7.18 6.48 -8.66
C LEU A 48 7.40 7.08 -10.06
N SER A 49 6.53 8.01 -10.47
CA SER A 49 6.58 8.60 -11.82
C SER A 49 7.77 9.53 -12.08
N SER A 50 8.36 10.12 -11.02
CA SER A 50 9.57 10.94 -11.11
C SER A 50 10.85 10.10 -11.10
N GLY A 51 10.75 8.79 -10.88
CA GLY A 51 11.91 7.89 -10.77
C GLY A 51 12.65 8.00 -9.43
N GLU A 52 12.05 8.62 -8.42
CA GLU A 52 12.61 8.70 -7.06
C GLU A 52 12.43 7.41 -6.26
N GLY A 53 11.55 6.50 -6.72
CA GLY A 53 11.39 5.18 -6.15
C GLY A 53 10.87 4.16 -7.17
N ASP A 54 11.15 2.88 -6.92
CA ASP A 54 10.82 1.77 -7.84
C ASP A 54 9.42 1.19 -7.62
N VAL A 55 8.82 1.45 -6.45
CA VAL A 55 7.51 0.90 -6.07
C VAL A 55 6.73 1.90 -5.22
N ALA A 56 5.43 2.02 -5.49
CA ALA A 56 4.51 2.82 -4.68
C ALA A 56 3.38 1.94 -4.11
N PHE A 57 3.18 2.01 -2.80
CA PHE A 57 2.10 1.30 -2.12
C PHE A 57 0.89 2.23 -1.91
N LEU A 58 -0.20 1.95 -2.61
CA LEU A 58 -1.40 2.79 -2.68
C LEU A 58 -2.66 1.92 -2.63
N ASP A 59 -3.76 2.52 -2.16
CA ASP A 59 -5.10 2.00 -2.43
C ASP A 59 -5.53 2.39 -3.86
N TYR A 60 -6.43 1.59 -4.46
CA TYR A 60 -6.82 1.72 -5.87
C TYR A 60 -7.37 3.12 -6.19
N ASP A 61 -8.29 3.63 -5.37
CA ASP A 61 -8.91 4.95 -5.58
C ASP A 61 -7.87 6.08 -5.56
N SER A 62 -6.91 6.03 -4.63
CA SER A 62 -5.81 7.00 -4.57
C SER A 62 -4.91 6.92 -5.81
N ALA A 63 -4.63 5.72 -6.28
CA ALA A 63 -3.81 5.52 -7.47
C ALA A 63 -4.52 6.06 -8.73
N VAL A 64 -5.79 5.74 -8.96
CA VAL A 64 -6.60 6.31 -10.08
C VAL A 64 -6.60 7.83 -10.03
N ARG A 65 -6.84 8.42 -8.85
CA ARG A 65 -6.89 9.86 -8.65
C ARG A 65 -5.56 10.54 -8.93
N GLN A 66 -4.44 9.95 -8.52
CA GLN A 66 -3.10 10.52 -8.73
C GLN A 66 -2.59 10.34 -10.15
N VAL A 67 -3.03 9.28 -10.84
CA VAL A 67 -2.74 9.05 -12.27
C VAL A 67 -3.51 10.02 -13.17
N GLY A 68 -4.58 10.65 -12.67
CA GLY A 68 -5.39 11.60 -13.43
C GLY A 68 -6.48 10.96 -14.30
N GLY A 69 -6.84 9.71 -14.02
CA GLY A 69 -7.91 9.00 -14.74
C GLY A 69 -7.53 8.51 -16.14
N GLU A 70 -6.28 8.72 -16.58
CA GLU A 70 -5.77 8.15 -17.82
C GLU A 70 -5.41 6.68 -17.64
N ASP A 71 -5.66 5.86 -18.66
CA ASP A 71 -5.20 4.48 -18.68
C ASP A 71 -3.69 4.47 -18.95
N LYS A 72 -2.91 4.41 -17.88
CA LYS A 72 -1.45 4.22 -17.95
C LYS A 72 -1.03 2.75 -18.04
N SER A 73 -1.93 1.87 -18.52
CA SER A 73 -1.57 0.50 -18.84
C SER A 73 -0.51 0.47 -19.95
N GLY A 74 0.72 0.14 -19.56
CA GLY A 74 1.90 0.18 -20.43
C GLY A 74 3.08 0.95 -19.82
N GLU A 75 2.80 1.93 -18.94
CA GLU A 75 3.85 2.62 -18.16
C GLU A 75 4.02 2.01 -16.77
N TYR A 76 2.91 1.56 -16.16
CA TYR A 76 2.89 1.00 -14.82
C TYR A 76 2.08 -0.29 -14.75
N GLU A 77 2.41 -1.11 -13.76
CA GLU A 77 1.78 -2.40 -13.52
C GLU A 77 1.57 -2.66 -12.02
N LEU A 78 0.61 -3.52 -11.73
CA LEU A 78 0.32 -3.97 -10.37
C LEU A 78 1.20 -5.17 -10.04
N LEU A 79 1.77 -5.17 -8.84
CA LEU A 79 2.41 -6.35 -8.27
C LEU A 79 1.36 -7.19 -7.54
N CYS A 80 1.23 -8.45 -7.93
CA CYS A 80 0.26 -9.38 -7.36
C CYS A 80 0.85 -10.15 -6.17
N LYS A 81 0.00 -10.71 -5.31
CA LYS A 81 0.43 -11.49 -4.13
C LYS A 81 1.24 -12.73 -4.48
N ASP A 82 0.87 -13.38 -5.58
CA ASP A 82 1.46 -14.59 -6.15
C ASP A 82 2.78 -14.35 -6.89
N GLY A 83 3.26 -13.10 -6.93
CA GLY A 83 4.50 -12.73 -7.62
C GLY A 83 4.31 -12.40 -9.11
N GLY A 84 3.08 -12.51 -9.63
CA GLY A 84 2.75 -12.05 -10.98
C GLY A 84 2.66 -10.53 -11.07
N ARG A 85 2.54 -10.05 -12.31
CA ARG A 85 2.23 -8.65 -12.62
C ARG A 85 1.01 -8.56 -13.52
N LYS A 86 0.18 -7.52 -13.34
CA LYS A 86 -1.02 -7.29 -14.18
C LYS A 86 -1.22 -5.80 -14.47
N ALA A 87 -2.06 -5.52 -15.46
CA ALA A 87 -2.45 -4.16 -15.79
C ALA A 87 -3.23 -3.52 -14.63
N PHE A 88 -3.20 -2.18 -14.58
CA PHE A 88 -3.82 -1.38 -13.52
C PHE A 88 -5.32 -1.65 -13.34
N LYS A 89 -6.03 -1.91 -14.44
CA LYS A 89 -7.46 -2.26 -14.43
C LYS A 89 -7.80 -3.57 -13.74
N ASP A 90 -6.84 -4.49 -13.60
CA ASP A 90 -7.06 -5.83 -13.08
C ASP A 90 -6.94 -5.91 -11.54
N TYR A 91 -6.97 -4.76 -10.85
CA TYR A 91 -6.78 -4.62 -9.40
C TYR A 91 -7.68 -5.55 -8.56
N ALA A 92 -8.89 -5.82 -9.03
CA ALA A 92 -9.83 -6.72 -8.35
C ALA A 92 -9.27 -8.14 -8.23
N SER A 93 -8.52 -8.60 -9.24
CA SER A 93 -7.86 -9.90 -9.27
C SER A 93 -6.38 -9.87 -8.84
N CYS A 94 -5.76 -8.68 -8.80
CA CYS A 94 -4.36 -8.48 -8.46
C CYS A 94 -4.19 -7.30 -7.49
N ASN A 95 -4.12 -7.61 -6.20
CA ASN A 95 -3.90 -6.63 -5.13
C ASN A 95 -3.16 -7.27 -3.95
N GLN A 96 -2.53 -6.44 -3.12
CA GLN A 96 -1.78 -6.86 -1.92
C GLN A 96 -2.68 -7.14 -0.70
N ALA A 97 -3.90 -6.60 -0.67
CA ALA A 97 -5.01 -6.95 0.23
C ALA A 97 -6.23 -6.08 -0.10
N VAL A 98 -7.38 -6.43 0.49
CA VAL A 98 -8.56 -5.56 0.52
C VAL A 98 -8.49 -4.71 1.78
N VAL A 99 -8.57 -3.39 1.62
CA VAL A 99 -8.65 -2.45 2.75
C VAL A 99 -10.11 -2.33 3.15
N PRO A 100 -10.48 -2.63 4.40
CA PRO A 100 -11.84 -2.40 4.88
C PRO A 100 -12.21 -0.92 4.77
N PRO A 101 -13.50 -0.60 4.55
CA PRO A 101 -13.94 0.79 4.55
C PRO A 101 -13.64 1.46 5.90
N ARG A 102 -13.50 2.78 5.88
CA ARG A 102 -13.38 3.54 7.13
C ARG A 102 -14.70 3.45 7.89
N VAL A 103 -14.60 3.09 9.17
CA VAL A 103 -15.75 2.95 10.06
C VAL A 103 -15.71 4.01 11.15
N LEU A 104 -16.89 4.46 11.58
CA LEU A 104 -17.04 5.24 12.80
C LEU A 104 -17.03 4.28 13.99
N LEU A 105 -16.16 4.55 14.94
CA LEU A 105 -16.10 3.80 16.19
C LEU A 105 -16.75 4.65 17.29
N SER A 106 -17.65 4.05 18.05
CA SER A 106 -18.21 4.63 19.27
C SER A 106 -17.68 3.88 20.48
N SER A 107 -17.71 4.52 21.65
CA SER A 107 -17.45 3.80 22.91
C SER A 107 -18.51 2.73 23.12
N LYS A 108 -18.09 1.59 23.68
CA LYS A 108 -19.00 0.49 24.08
C LYS A 108 -20.00 0.96 25.15
N ASP A 109 -19.63 1.95 25.95
CA ASP A 109 -20.42 2.42 27.09
C ASP A 109 -21.48 3.46 26.70
N LEU A 110 -21.52 3.88 25.43
CA LEU A 110 -22.57 4.78 24.94
C LEU A 110 -23.86 3.98 24.74
N SER A 111 -24.96 4.50 25.26
CA SER A 111 -26.29 3.98 24.98
C SER A 111 -26.60 4.10 23.49
N PRO A 112 -27.36 3.16 22.89
CA PRO A 112 -27.90 3.31 21.55
C PRO A 112 -28.60 4.66 21.41
N VAL A 113 -28.35 5.35 20.30
CA VAL A 113 -29.15 6.50 19.91
C VAL A 113 -30.43 5.94 19.29
N GLU A 114 -31.52 5.94 20.05
CA GLU A 114 -32.88 5.72 19.52
C GLU A 114 -33.33 6.91 18.67
#